data_AF-A0A2N2FSI3-F1
#
_entry.id   AF-A0A2N2FSI3-F1
#
_cell.length_a   1.000
_cell.length_b   1.000
_cell.length_c   1.000
_cell.angle_alpha   90.00
_cell.angle_beta   90.00
_cell.angle_gamma   90.00
#
_symmetry.space_group_name_H-M   'P 1'
#
loop_
_entity.id
_entity.type
_entity.pdbx_description
1 polymer ?
#
loop_
_entity_poly.entity_id
_entity_poly.type
_entity_poly.pdbx_seq_one_letter_code
_entity_poly.pdbx_strand_id
1 'polypeptide(L)'
;MKKINFVIAFLVVFGLVVGASFSQAADLDGTWNLKVTSPMGSGTPVFKLKQAGNKLSGDYKGTFGEAPVKGSVDGNSFTMKIPQSGQWIVYTGTFAGNTMKGTIDFAGQGNGDFTGTRAAGKAEKSAVKAEKAADKAEKSEVKAEEAAVKAEKSAVKAEKAAAKKKVKKSTKKTVKKAVKKVE
;
A
#
# COMPACT_ATOMS: atom_id res chain seq x y z
N MET A 1 15.08 -76.05 42.85
CA MET A 1 16.03 -75.88 41.73
C MET A 1 15.44 -76.48 40.46
N LYS A 2 15.14 -75.66 39.45
CA LYS A 2 15.12 -76.00 38.02
C LYS A 2 14.83 -74.70 37.25
N LYS A 3 15.90 -74.11 36.72
CA LYS A 3 15.91 -72.87 35.94
C LYS A 3 15.41 -73.21 34.53
N ILE A 4 14.35 -72.57 34.07
CA ILE A 4 13.90 -72.68 32.68
C ILE A 4 14.22 -71.35 32.01
N ASN A 5 15.41 -71.31 31.41
CA ASN A 5 15.77 -70.28 30.44
C ASN A 5 15.14 -70.68 29.11
N PHE A 6 14.08 -69.98 28.69
CA PHE A 6 13.58 -70.07 27.32
C PHE A 6 13.70 -68.70 26.65
N VAL A 7 14.50 -68.73 25.59
CA VAL A 7 14.81 -67.68 24.63
C VAL A 7 13.53 -67.19 23.96
N ILE A 8 13.19 -65.91 24.15
CA ILE A 8 12.37 -65.13 23.21
C ILE A 8 13.04 -63.76 23.07
N ALA A 9 14.17 -63.76 22.37
CA ALA A 9 14.84 -62.55 21.91
C ALA A 9 14.29 -62.20 20.54
N PHE A 10 13.07 -61.66 20.45
CA PHE A 10 12.55 -60.98 19.25
C PHE A 10 11.25 -60.21 19.58
N LEU A 11 11.36 -59.08 20.28
CA LEU A 11 10.26 -58.13 20.43
C LEU A 11 10.77 -56.71 20.20
N VAL A 12 10.78 -56.35 18.92
CA VAL A 12 10.44 -55.04 18.36
C VAL A 12 10.56 -53.87 19.35
N VAL A 13 11.78 -53.39 19.57
CA VAL A 13 11.99 -51.98 19.96
C VAL A 13 12.06 -51.20 18.65
N PHE A 14 10.91 -51.02 18.02
CA PHE A 14 10.70 -49.99 17.02
C PHE A 14 10.70 -48.67 17.79
N GLY A 15 11.90 -48.20 18.08
CA GLY A 15 12.15 -46.92 18.74
C GLY A 15 11.42 -45.85 17.96
N LEU A 16 10.36 -45.36 18.59
CA LEU A 16 9.49 -44.28 18.17
C LEU A 16 10.38 -43.10 17.78
N VAL A 17 10.67 -42.98 16.48
CA VAL A 17 11.13 -41.72 15.89
C VAL A 17 9.97 -40.77 16.10
N VAL A 18 10.03 -40.00 17.19
CA VAL A 18 9.26 -38.76 17.32
C VAL A 18 9.79 -37.90 16.20
N GLY A 19 9.16 -38.01 15.03
CA GLY A 19 9.23 -36.98 14.03
C GLY A 19 8.70 -35.74 14.71
N ALA A 20 9.61 -34.90 15.20
CA ALA A 20 9.31 -33.49 15.37
C ALA A 20 8.92 -33.03 13.97
N SER A 21 7.62 -33.09 13.68
CA SER A 21 7.03 -32.29 12.64
C SER A 21 7.42 -30.88 13.03
N PHE A 22 8.50 -30.38 12.43
CA PHE A 22 8.64 -28.97 12.18
C PHE A 22 7.43 -28.65 11.30
N SER A 23 6.29 -28.45 11.96
CA SER A 23 5.23 -27.61 11.45
C SER A 23 5.97 -26.31 11.24
N GLN A 24 6.43 -26.09 10.00
CA GLN A 24 6.81 -24.78 9.56
C GLN A 24 5.56 -23.99 9.88
N ALA A 25 5.58 -23.29 11.02
CA ALA A 25 4.46 -22.48 11.44
C ALA A 25 4.19 -21.63 10.22
N ALA A 26 3.04 -21.84 9.60
CA ALA A 26 2.69 -21.04 8.46
C ALA A 26 2.61 -19.64 9.05
N ASP A 27 3.56 -18.78 8.70
CA ASP A 27 3.58 -17.41 9.18
C ASP A 27 2.81 -16.54 8.18
N LEU A 28 1.89 -15.73 8.68
CA LEU A 28 1.10 -14.79 7.88
C LEU A 28 1.86 -13.54 7.47
N ASP A 29 3.15 -13.41 7.82
CA ASP A 29 3.97 -12.25 7.48
C ASP A 29 3.93 -11.90 5.98
N GLY A 30 4.17 -10.63 5.65
CA GLY A 30 4.32 -10.17 4.28
C GLY A 30 3.04 -9.60 3.66
N THR A 31 3.09 -9.41 2.35
CA THR A 31 2.05 -8.70 1.60
C THR A 31 1.08 -9.69 0.97
N TRP A 32 -0.21 -9.46 1.19
CA TRP A 32 -1.30 -10.31 0.73
C TRP A 32 -2.28 -9.51 -0.13
N ASN A 33 -2.56 -10.04 -1.31
CA ASN A 33 -3.57 -9.49 -2.21
C ASN A 33 -4.84 -10.33 -2.05
N LEU A 34 -5.91 -9.70 -1.56
CA LEU A 34 -7.20 -10.36 -1.37
C LEU A 34 -8.16 -9.98 -2.48
N LYS A 35 -9.07 -10.89 -2.78
CA LYS A 35 -10.27 -10.68 -3.60
C LYS A 35 -11.47 -10.95 -2.71
N VAL A 36 -12.27 -9.91 -2.52
CA VAL A 36 -13.48 -9.92 -1.70
C VAL A 36 -14.71 -9.94 -2.62
N THR A 37 -15.67 -10.79 -2.30
CA THR A 37 -16.97 -10.87 -2.97
C THR A 37 -18.06 -10.82 -1.91
N SER A 38 -19.00 -9.89 -2.05
CA SER A 38 -20.17 -9.77 -1.19
C SER A 38 -21.40 -9.37 -2.02
N PRO A 39 -22.62 -9.56 -1.49
CA PRO A 39 -23.83 -9.07 -2.15
C PRO A 39 -23.83 -7.55 -2.39
N MET A 40 -23.07 -6.79 -1.59
CA MET A 40 -22.94 -5.33 -1.70
C MET A 40 -21.90 -4.88 -2.73
N GLY A 41 -21.09 -5.80 -3.26
CA GLY A 41 -20.02 -5.50 -4.21
C GLY A 41 -18.78 -6.36 -4.02
N SER A 42 -17.81 -6.14 -4.88
CA SER A 42 -16.51 -6.82 -4.85
C SER A 42 -15.36 -5.83 -4.69
N GLY A 43 -14.23 -6.29 -4.16
CA GLY A 43 -13.06 -5.46 -3.92
C GLY A 43 -11.76 -6.24 -3.96
N THR A 44 -10.64 -5.54 -4.10
CA THR A 44 -9.30 -6.14 -4.13
C THR A 44 -8.35 -5.49 -3.12
N PRO A 45 -8.59 -5.66 -1.81
CA PRO A 45 -7.74 -5.05 -0.79
C PRO A 45 -6.36 -5.71 -0.69
N VAL A 46 -5.38 -4.92 -0.28
CA VAL A 46 -4.00 -5.35 -0.01
C VAL A 46 -3.72 -5.22 1.48
N PHE A 47 -3.12 -6.26 2.04
CA PHE A 47 -2.74 -6.32 3.45
C PHE A 47 -1.23 -6.49 3.60
N LYS A 48 -0.59 -5.67 4.43
CA LYS A 48 0.80 -5.86 4.84
C LYS A 48 0.81 -6.37 6.27
N LEU A 49 1.05 -7.66 6.45
CA LEU A 49 0.90 -8.33 7.72
C LEU A 49 2.26 -8.65 8.36
N LYS A 50 2.25 -8.66 9.69
CA LYS A 50 3.38 -9.05 10.52
C LYS A 50 2.88 -9.87 11.70
N GLN A 51 3.40 -11.08 11.84
CA GLN A 51 3.01 -11.98 12.92
C GLN A 51 4.08 -11.98 14.02
N ALA A 52 3.62 -11.93 15.26
CA ALA A 52 4.46 -12.04 16.46
C ALA A 52 3.83 -13.07 17.40
N GLY A 53 4.24 -14.33 17.25
CA GLY A 53 3.60 -15.47 17.91
C GLY A 53 2.14 -15.58 17.49
N ASN A 54 1.21 -15.48 18.44
CA ASN A 54 -0.23 -15.51 18.19
C ASN A 54 -0.83 -14.14 17.83
N LYS A 55 -0.07 -13.04 17.93
CA LYS A 55 -0.57 -11.70 17.60
C LYS A 55 -0.29 -11.39 16.13
N LEU A 56 -1.29 -10.86 15.43
CA LEU A 56 -1.17 -10.39 14.07
C LEU A 56 -1.37 -8.87 14.05
N SER A 57 -0.50 -8.16 13.36
CA SER A 57 -0.60 -6.72 13.15
C SER A 57 -0.29 -6.39 11.71
N GLY A 58 -0.72 -5.23 11.23
CA GLY A 58 -0.44 -4.85 9.86
C GLY A 58 -1.21 -3.62 9.41
N ASP A 59 -1.17 -3.41 8.10
CA ASP A 59 -1.84 -2.29 7.43
C ASP A 59 -2.78 -2.84 6.35
N TYR A 60 -3.97 -2.25 6.27
CA TYR A 60 -4.96 -2.46 5.24
C TYR A 60 -4.95 -1.30 4.26
N LYS A 61 -5.03 -1.60 2.97
CA LYS A 61 -5.31 -0.63 1.90
C LYS A 61 -6.37 -1.21 0.98
N GLY A 62 -7.49 -0.51 0.82
CA GLY A 62 -8.57 -0.96 -0.06
C GLY A 62 -9.66 0.09 -0.23
N THR A 63 -10.85 -0.35 -0.61
CA THR A 63 -12.00 0.53 -0.91
C THR A 63 -12.39 1.41 0.27
N PHE A 64 -12.14 0.99 1.51
CA PHE A 64 -12.43 1.76 2.72
C PHE A 64 -11.29 2.72 3.13
N GLY A 65 -10.27 2.89 2.28
CA GLY A 65 -9.09 3.70 2.56
C GLY A 65 -7.94 2.88 3.17
N GLU A 66 -7.14 3.54 4.00
CA GLU A 66 -6.02 2.92 4.73
C GLU A 66 -6.31 2.87 6.23
N ALA A 67 -6.06 1.72 6.85
CA ALA A 67 -6.34 1.50 8.27
C ALA A 67 -5.40 0.48 8.90
N PRO A 68 -5.09 0.61 10.21
CA PRO A 68 -4.31 -0.39 10.92
C PRO A 68 -5.16 -1.64 11.16
N VAL A 69 -4.50 -2.79 11.07
CA VAL A 69 -5.11 -4.10 11.31
C VAL A 69 -4.62 -4.67 12.62
N LYS A 70 -5.56 -5.16 13.43
CA LYS A 70 -5.26 -5.95 14.63
C LYS A 70 -5.85 -7.34 14.50
N GLY A 71 -5.10 -8.36 14.84
CA GLY A 71 -5.56 -9.73 14.72
C GLY A 71 -4.88 -10.72 15.65
N SER A 72 -5.30 -11.96 15.51
CA SER A 72 -4.78 -13.12 16.23
C SER A 72 -4.66 -14.32 15.28
N VAL A 73 -3.68 -15.18 15.53
CA VAL A 73 -3.44 -16.42 14.81
C VAL A 73 -3.54 -17.59 15.79
N ASP A 74 -4.28 -18.62 15.38
CA ASP A 74 -4.47 -19.86 16.11
C ASP A 74 -4.27 -21.04 15.14
N GLY A 75 -3.06 -21.61 15.17
CA GLY A 75 -2.64 -22.64 14.20
C GLY A 75 -2.73 -22.14 12.76
N ASN A 76 -3.63 -22.74 11.97
CA ASN A 76 -3.89 -22.38 10.57
C ASN A 76 -5.09 -21.44 10.38
N SER A 77 -5.68 -20.97 11.48
CA SER A 77 -6.81 -20.04 11.49
C SER A 77 -6.34 -18.66 11.95
N PHE A 78 -7.01 -17.62 11.48
CA PHE A 78 -6.73 -16.26 11.91
C PHE A 78 -8.01 -15.42 12.00
N THR A 79 -7.94 -14.37 12.80
CA THR A 79 -8.94 -13.32 12.88
C THR A 79 -8.28 -11.97 12.79
N MET A 80 -8.78 -11.08 11.95
CA MET A 80 -8.30 -9.72 11.77
C MET A 80 -9.46 -8.73 11.89
N LYS A 81 -9.19 -7.56 12.46
CA LYS A 81 -10.17 -6.51 12.70
C LYS A 81 -9.65 -5.20 12.14
N ILE A 82 -10.51 -4.53 11.37
CA ILE A 82 -10.25 -3.24 10.74
C ILE A 82 -11.26 -2.22 11.29
N PRO A 83 -10.81 -1.08 11.83
CA PRO A 83 -11.72 -0.06 12.30
C PRO A 83 -12.39 0.67 11.13
N GLN A 84 -13.71 0.84 11.18
CA GLN A 84 -14.48 1.59 10.18
C GLN A 84 -15.59 2.37 10.87
N SER A 85 -15.49 3.72 10.88
CA SER A 85 -16.48 4.64 11.49
C SER A 85 -16.99 4.23 12.88
N GLY A 86 -16.09 3.75 13.75
CA GLY A 86 -16.43 3.34 15.12
C GLY A 86 -16.92 1.90 15.28
N GLN A 87 -17.01 1.14 14.19
CA GLN A 87 -17.29 -0.30 14.17
C GLN A 87 -16.06 -1.10 13.72
N TRP A 88 -16.13 -2.43 13.83
CA TRP A 88 -15.05 -3.33 13.42
C TRP A 88 -15.52 -4.25 12.29
N ILE A 89 -14.84 -4.18 11.15
CA ILE A 89 -14.97 -5.19 10.11
C ILE A 89 -14.08 -6.36 10.50
N VAL A 90 -14.64 -7.54 10.60
CA VAL A 90 -13.94 -8.74 11.07
C VAL A 90 -13.70 -9.69 9.91
N TYR A 91 -12.45 -10.07 9.69
CA TYR A 91 -12.04 -11.10 8.74
C TYR A 91 -11.68 -12.35 9.53
N THR A 92 -12.29 -13.47 9.18
CA THR A 92 -11.98 -14.77 9.77
C THR A 92 -11.67 -15.74 8.65
N GLY A 93 -10.55 -16.45 8.74
CA GLY A 93 -10.15 -17.34 7.67
C GLY A 93 -9.12 -18.37 8.09
N THR A 94 -8.77 -19.19 7.11
CA THR A 94 -7.67 -20.15 7.21
C THR A 94 -6.67 -19.93 6.09
N PHE A 95 -5.43 -20.33 6.33
CA PHE A 95 -4.34 -20.12 5.39
C PHE A 95 -3.43 -21.35 5.30
N ALA A 96 -2.88 -21.55 4.11
CA ALA A 96 -2.00 -22.65 3.78
C ALA A 96 -0.92 -22.17 2.81
N GLY A 97 0.32 -22.09 3.29
CA GLY A 97 1.46 -21.60 2.49
C GLY A 97 1.23 -20.17 2.00
N ASN A 98 1.03 -20.01 0.69
CA ASN A 98 0.88 -18.71 0.04
C ASN A 98 -0.57 -18.36 -0.33
N THR A 99 -1.56 -19.11 0.18
CA THR A 99 -2.97 -18.85 -0.08
C THR A 99 -3.76 -18.76 1.22
N MET A 100 -4.82 -17.94 1.21
CA MET A 100 -5.77 -17.84 2.30
C MET A 100 -7.20 -17.75 1.76
N LYS A 101 -8.17 -18.14 2.58
CA LYS A 101 -9.59 -17.98 2.30
C LYS A 101 -10.37 -17.81 3.58
N GLY A 102 -11.51 -17.15 3.51
CA GLY A 102 -12.34 -16.93 4.67
C GLY A 102 -13.55 -16.08 4.39
N THR A 103 -14.12 -15.56 5.46
CA THR A 103 -15.36 -14.81 5.49
C THR A 103 -15.13 -13.47 6.19
N ILE A 104 -15.93 -12.48 5.81
CA ILE A 104 -15.92 -11.12 6.33
C ILE A 104 -17.26 -10.86 7.00
N ASP A 105 -17.23 -10.26 8.17
CA ASP A 105 -18.38 -9.62 8.81
C ASP A 105 -18.22 -8.10 8.69
N PHE A 106 -19.15 -7.46 7.97
CA PHE A 106 -19.19 -6.01 7.78
C PHE A 106 -19.92 -5.32 8.93
N ALA A 107 -19.53 -5.63 10.17
CA ALA A 107 -20.14 -5.10 11.39
C ALA A 107 -21.68 -5.27 11.43
N GLY A 108 -22.17 -6.43 11.01
CA GLY A 108 -23.61 -6.73 10.96
C GLY A 108 -24.38 -6.13 9.77
N GLN A 109 -23.75 -5.37 8.86
CA GLN A 109 -24.40 -4.98 7.59
C GLN A 109 -24.49 -6.15 6.60
N GLY A 110 -23.75 -7.23 6.82
CA GLY A 110 -23.79 -8.42 5.99
C GLY A 110 -22.45 -9.16 6.02
N ASN A 111 -22.37 -10.22 5.23
CA ASN A 111 -21.19 -11.05 5.12
C ASN A 111 -20.69 -11.12 3.67
N GLY A 112 -19.41 -11.41 3.54
CA GLY A 112 -18.78 -11.67 2.24
C GLY A 112 -17.70 -12.73 2.36
N ASP A 113 -17.27 -13.26 1.23
CA ASP A 113 -16.19 -14.23 1.15
C ASP A 113 -14.95 -13.57 0.58
N PHE A 114 -13.79 -14.06 1.00
CA PHE A 114 -12.52 -13.64 0.42
C PHE A 114 -11.60 -14.82 0.11
N THR A 115 -10.77 -14.59 -0.90
CA THR A 115 -9.61 -15.42 -1.22
C THR A 115 -8.40 -14.52 -1.34
N GLY A 116 -7.23 -14.99 -0.96
CA GLY A 116 -6.02 -14.18 -0.97
C GLY A 116 -4.80 -14.98 -1.36
N THR A 117 -3.86 -14.30 -2.02
CA THR A 117 -2.56 -14.86 -2.38
C THR A 117 -1.44 -13.95 -1.89
N ARG A 118 -0.36 -14.56 -1.40
CA ARG A 118 0.82 -13.83 -0.97
C ARG A 118 1.50 -13.27 -2.21
N ALA A 119 1.84 -11.98 -2.17
CA ALA A 119 2.59 -11.34 -3.23
C ALA A 119 3.97 -12.00 -3.34
N ALA A 120 4.15 -12.89 -4.31
CA ALA A 120 5.49 -13.34 -4.70
C ALA A 120 6.30 -12.08 -5.07
N GLY A 121 7.53 -11.95 -4.56
CA GLY A 121 8.36 -10.73 -4.52
C GLY A 121 8.63 -9.95 -5.83
N LYS A 122 7.89 -10.20 -6.91
CA LYS A 122 7.82 -9.34 -8.11
C LYS A 122 6.74 -8.25 -8.05
N ALA A 123 5.73 -8.36 -7.18
CA ALA A 123 4.71 -7.30 -7.05
C ALA A 123 5.17 -6.10 -6.20
N GLU A 124 6.25 -6.25 -5.42
CA GLU A 124 6.86 -5.15 -4.66
C GLU A 124 7.57 -4.14 -5.58
N LYS A 125 8.12 -4.57 -6.73
CA LYS A 125 8.68 -3.66 -7.74
C LYS A 125 7.64 -2.87 -8.52
N SER A 126 6.41 -3.35 -8.63
CA SER A 126 5.34 -2.65 -9.36
C SER A 126 4.53 -1.72 -8.47
N ALA A 127 4.39 -2.00 -7.17
CA ALA A 127 3.70 -1.11 -6.24
C ALA A 127 4.62 0.00 -5.67
N VAL A 128 5.90 -0.29 -5.38
CA VAL A 128 6.85 0.75 -4.92
C VAL A 128 7.32 1.64 -6.09
N LYS A 129 7.35 1.13 -7.33
CA LYS A 129 7.60 1.97 -8.52
C LYS A 129 6.37 2.77 -8.95
N ALA A 130 5.14 2.31 -8.69
CA ALA A 130 3.93 3.09 -8.95
C ALA A 130 3.69 4.18 -7.89
N GLU A 131 3.95 3.91 -6.61
CA GLU A 131 3.74 4.91 -5.54
C GLU A 131 4.88 5.95 -5.49
N LYS A 132 6.16 5.56 -5.71
CA LYS A 132 7.27 6.52 -5.84
C LYS A 132 7.29 7.27 -7.18
N ALA A 133 6.55 6.80 -8.18
CA ALA A 133 6.31 7.55 -9.42
C ALA A 133 5.11 8.50 -9.32
N ALA A 134 4.10 8.20 -8.49
CA ALA A 134 2.97 9.11 -8.26
C ALA A 134 3.36 10.30 -7.37
N ASP A 135 4.11 10.09 -6.28
CA ASP A 135 4.55 11.21 -5.40
C ASP A 135 5.63 12.10 -6.05
N LYS A 136 6.40 11.57 -7.02
CA LYS A 136 7.36 12.38 -7.80
C LYS A 136 6.71 13.10 -8.99
N ALA A 137 5.57 12.63 -9.50
CA ALA A 137 4.84 13.25 -10.60
C ALA A 137 4.07 14.50 -10.14
N GLU A 138 3.41 14.44 -8.97
CA GLU A 138 2.62 15.60 -8.50
C GLU A 138 3.50 16.78 -8.04
N LYS A 139 4.68 16.51 -7.47
CA LYS A 139 5.66 17.57 -7.15
C LYS A 139 6.37 18.15 -8.39
N SER A 140 6.37 17.44 -9.51
CA SER A 140 7.00 17.92 -10.75
C SER A 140 6.07 18.74 -11.65
N GLU A 141 4.75 18.60 -11.52
CA GLU A 141 3.79 19.42 -12.29
C GLU A 141 3.57 20.80 -11.65
N VAL A 142 3.42 20.89 -10.32
CA VAL A 142 3.28 22.19 -9.63
C VAL A 142 4.54 23.06 -9.78
N LYS A 143 5.73 22.45 -9.91
CA LYS A 143 6.99 23.18 -10.13
C LYS A 143 7.24 23.58 -11.58
N ALA A 144 6.61 22.90 -12.54
CA ALA A 144 6.67 23.26 -13.96
C ALA A 144 5.65 24.37 -14.30
N GLU A 145 4.48 24.37 -13.67
CA GLU A 145 3.50 25.46 -13.81
C GLU A 145 3.98 26.77 -13.17
N GLU A 146 4.62 26.74 -12.00
CA GLU A 146 5.16 27.96 -11.36
C GLU A 146 6.28 28.61 -12.20
N ALA A 147 7.04 27.82 -12.97
CA ALA A 147 8.10 28.31 -13.85
C ALA A 147 7.56 28.94 -15.15
N ALA A 148 6.48 28.40 -15.72
CA ALA A 148 5.85 28.95 -16.92
C ALA A 148 5.12 30.28 -16.65
N VAL A 149 4.40 30.36 -15.53
CA VAL A 149 3.70 31.60 -15.10
C VAL A 149 4.70 32.73 -14.83
N LYS A 150 5.92 32.41 -14.34
CA LYS A 150 6.99 33.38 -14.11
C LYS A 150 7.67 33.84 -15.40
N ALA A 151 7.77 32.96 -16.40
CA ALA A 151 8.28 33.30 -17.74
C ALA A 151 7.31 34.23 -18.49
N GLU A 152 6.00 33.94 -18.48
CA GLU A 152 4.99 34.80 -19.10
C GLU A 152 4.93 36.20 -18.46
N LYS A 153 4.99 36.27 -17.12
CA LYS A 153 5.00 37.55 -16.40
C LYS A 153 6.25 38.39 -16.68
N SER A 154 7.37 37.75 -17.05
CA SER A 154 8.62 38.43 -17.42
C SER A 154 8.61 38.97 -18.86
N ALA A 155 7.94 38.27 -19.79
CA ALA A 155 7.76 38.73 -21.17
C ALA A 155 6.82 39.95 -21.25
N VAL A 156 5.69 39.90 -20.52
CA VAL A 156 4.75 41.04 -20.43
C VAL A 156 5.40 42.29 -19.82
N LYS A 157 6.35 42.11 -18.88
CA LYS A 157 7.10 43.23 -18.28
C LYS A 157 8.15 43.81 -19.23
N ALA A 158 8.78 42.98 -20.06
CA ALA A 158 9.74 43.43 -21.08
C ALA A 158 9.04 44.21 -22.21
N GLU A 159 7.86 43.77 -22.64
CA GLU A 159 7.08 44.46 -23.67
C GLU A 159 6.57 45.84 -23.18
N LYS A 160 6.08 45.90 -21.92
CA LYS A 160 5.63 47.16 -21.31
C LYS A 160 6.79 48.15 -21.07
N ALA A 161 8.02 47.68 -20.90
CA ALA A 161 9.21 48.52 -20.80
C ALA A 161 9.67 49.06 -22.16
N ALA A 162 9.58 48.25 -23.23
CA ALA A 162 9.88 48.68 -24.59
C ALA A 162 8.89 49.75 -25.09
N ALA A 163 7.60 49.58 -24.77
CA ALA A 163 6.56 50.57 -25.11
C ALA A 163 6.79 51.93 -24.40
N LYS A 164 7.13 51.93 -23.11
CA LYS A 164 7.45 53.18 -22.37
C LYS A 164 8.70 53.89 -22.90
N LYS A 165 9.70 53.15 -23.37
CA LYS A 165 10.94 53.72 -23.94
C LYS A 165 10.70 54.35 -25.32
N LYS A 166 9.84 53.75 -26.15
CA LYS A 166 9.40 54.34 -27.44
C LYS A 166 8.58 55.61 -27.22
N VAL A 167 7.64 55.62 -26.27
CA VAL A 167 6.85 56.81 -25.92
C VAL A 167 7.74 57.97 -25.46
N LYS A 168 8.67 57.75 -24.51
CA LYS A 168 9.60 58.82 -24.05
C LYS A 168 10.51 59.36 -25.16
N LYS A 169 10.97 58.52 -26.09
CA LYS A 169 11.83 58.95 -27.21
C LYS A 169 11.04 59.80 -28.23
N SER A 170 9.79 59.44 -28.50
CA SER A 170 8.90 60.23 -29.35
C SER A 170 8.54 61.57 -28.71
N THR A 171 8.23 61.62 -27.41
CA THR A 171 7.94 62.88 -26.70
C THR A 171 9.15 63.81 -26.66
N LYS A 172 10.36 63.29 -26.41
CA LYS A 172 11.60 64.11 -26.40
C LYS A 172 11.93 64.68 -27.79
N LYS A 173 11.64 63.93 -28.87
CA LYS A 173 11.83 64.40 -30.25
C LYS A 173 10.85 65.53 -30.61
N THR A 174 9.59 65.43 -30.17
CA THR A 174 8.58 66.47 -30.39
C THR A 174 8.88 67.74 -29.60
N VAL A 175 9.29 67.61 -28.33
CA VAL A 175 9.66 68.77 -27.49
C VAL A 175 10.91 69.47 -28.04
N LYS A 176 11.94 68.74 -28.48
CA LYS A 176 13.13 69.36 -29.08
C LYS A 176 12.83 70.07 -30.41
N LYS A 177 11.87 69.56 -31.20
CA LYS A 177 11.41 70.22 -32.43
C LYS A 177 10.57 71.46 -32.15
N ALA A 178 9.82 71.48 -31.05
CA ALA A 178 9.05 72.65 -30.62
C ALA A 178 9.96 73.77 -30.09
N VAL A 179 10.96 73.44 -29.25
CA VAL A 179 11.91 74.43 -28.72
C VAL A 179 12.72 75.10 -29.84
N LYS A 180 13.18 74.35 -30.85
CA LYS A 180 13.90 74.90 -32.01
C LYS A 180 13.03 75.76 -32.95
N LYS A 181 11.71 75.77 -32.79
CA LYS A 181 10.78 76.56 -33.62
C LYS A 181 10.36 77.88 -32.95
N VAL A 182 10.82 78.11 -31.72
CA VAL A 182 10.49 79.28 -30.89
C VAL A 182 11.71 80.22 -30.73
N GLU A 183 12.89 79.81 -31.21
CA GLU A 183 14.05 80.68 -31.49
C GLU A 183 14.04 81.21 -32.92
#